data_AF-A0AB35XZV8-F1
#
_entry.id   AF-A0AB35XZV8-F1
#
_cell.length_a   1.000
_cell.length_b   1.000
_cell.length_c   1.000
_cell.angle_alpha   90.00
_cell.angle_beta   90.00
_cell.angle_gamma   90.00
#
_symmetry.space_group_name_H-M   'P 1'
#
loop_
_entity.id
_entity.type
_entity.pdbx_description
1 polymer ?
#
loop_
_entity_poly.entity_id
_entity_poly.type
_entity_poly.pdbx_seq_one_letter_code
_entity_poly.pdbx_strand_id
1 'polypeptide(L)'
;MIYEAKPTVSMKSKKRRYIPFEERAIVPNTHEAIIPQDRWENVQRILYSRSGCFMCDKTDYDNIFKGIVRCADCGRTMLVKVEHRRKRNSVLDQTFYCCSTYRKYGAKACDSHNLEARVLHEAVFADIQAHAKAAVSNREALVKKIANQMHLRVSSDRAQHKRDLKQCKARIAEIEDLY
;
A
#
# COMPACT_ATOMS: atom_id res chain seq x y z
N MET A 1 -10.35 1.84 -27.10
CA MET A 1 -11.31 2.84 -26.59
C MET A 1 -12.12 3.37 -27.76
N ILE A 2 -13.32 2.84 -27.99
CA ILE A 2 -14.24 3.47 -28.94
C ILE A 2 -14.89 4.65 -28.21
N TYR A 3 -14.78 5.84 -28.78
CA TYR A 3 -15.69 6.93 -28.45
C TYR A 3 -17.01 6.58 -29.15
N GLU A 4 -18.04 6.19 -28.42
CA GLU A 4 -19.39 6.42 -28.94
C GLU A 4 -19.45 7.88 -29.38
N ALA A 5 -20.05 8.13 -30.54
CA ALA A 5 -20.06 9.45 -31.17
C ALA A 5 -20.53 10.47 -30.14
N LYS A 6 -19.61 11.31 -29.64
CA LYS A 6 -19.90 12.26 -28.57
C LYS A 6 -21.19 13.01 -28.92
N PRO A 7 -22.22 13.02 -28.07
CA PRO A 7 -23.44 13.76 -28.38
C PRO A 7 -23.09 15.25 -28.50
N THR A 8 -23.69 15.90 -29.49
CA THR A 8 -23.56 17.35 -29.65
C THR A 8 -24.34 18.06 -28.55
N VAL A 9 -23.84 19.21 -28.10
CA VAL A 9 -24.51 20.01 -27.07
C VAL A 9 -25.92 20.45 -27.50
N SER A 10 -26.14 20.58 -28.81
CA SER A 10 -27.46 20.75 -29.43
C SER A 10 -27.40 20.31 -30.90
N MET A 11 -28.56 20.11 -31.54
CA MET A 11 -28.63 19.78 -32.98
C MET A 11 -27.94 20.80 -33.89
N LYS A 12 -27.84 22.07 -33.46
CA LYS A 12 -27.25 23.16 -34.26
C LYS A 12 -25.75 23.36 -34.00
N SER A 13 -25.17 22.66 -33.03
CA SER A 13 -23.78 22.85 -32.61
C SER A 13 -22.93 21.64 -32.97
N LYS A 14 -21.76 21.87 -33.57
CA LYS A 14 -20.78 20.81 -33.80
C LYS A 14 -19.97 20.46 -32.54
N LYS A 15 -20.07 21.26 -31.47
CA LYS A 15 -19.30 21.09 -30.23
C LYS A 15 -19.69 19.79 -29.52
N ARG A 16 -18.69 19.04 -29.06
CA ARG A 16 -18.84 17.75 -28.37
C ARG A 16 -18.64 17.91 -26.87
N ARG A 17 -19.52 17.31 -26.06
CA ARG A 17 -19.43 17.35 -24.59
C ARG A 17 -18.30 16.45 -24.08
N TYR A 18 -17.72 16.81 -22.95
CA TYR A 18 -16.85 15.92 -22.17
C TYR A 18 -17.67 14.79 -21.52
N ILE A 19 -17.18 13.55 -21.61
CA ILE A 19 -17.81 12.37 -21.00
C ILE A 19 -17.02 12.02 -19.73
N PRO A 20 -17.64 12.11 -18.53
CA PRO A 20 -17.07 11.64 -17.27
C PRO A 20 -16.59 10.19 -17.38
N PHE A 21 -15.57 9.81 -16.61
CA PHE A 21 -14.98 8.47 -16.72
C PHE A 21 -16.01 7.34 -16.50
N GLU A 22 -16.96 7.55 -15.59
CA GLU A 22 -18.05 6.63 -15.24
C GLU A 22 -19.01 6.35 -16.40
N GLU A 23 -19.19 7.31 -17.31
CA GLU A 23 -20.10 7.22 -18.46
C GLU A 23 -19.39 6.67 -19.73
N ARG A 24 -18.11 6.28 -19.64
CA ARG A 24 -17.36 5.78 -20.79
C ARG A 24 -17.61 4.30 -21.00
N ALA A 25 -18.22 3.96 -22.13
CA ALA A 25 -18.30 2.58 -22.59
C ALA A 25 -16.92 2.06 -23.02
N ILE A 26 -16.48 0.94 -22.45
CA ILE A 26 -15.26 0.23 -22.87
C ILE A 26 -15.67 -0.97 -23.72
N VAL A 27 -15.55 -0.83 -25.03
CA VAL A 27 -15.77 -1.94 -25.97
C VAL A 27 -14.45 -2.68 -26.23
N PRO A 28 -14.34 -3.98 -25.92
CA PRO A 28 -13.13 -4.76 -26.14
C PRO A 28 -12.94 -5.13 -27.62
N ASN A 29 -11.68 -5.37 -28.02
CA ASN A 29 -11.29 -6.03 -29.29
C ASN A 29 -11.76 -5.35 -30.59
N THR A 30 -11.80 -4.04 -30.62
CA THR A 30 -12.28 -3.27 -31.78
C THR A 30 -11.22 -3.04 -32.86
N HIS A 31 -9.96 -3.28 -32.53
CA HIS A 31 -8.81 -3.27 -33.43
C HIS A 31 -7.77 -4.27 -32.91
N GLU A 32 -6.80 -4.64 -33.76
CA GLU A 32 -5.65 -5.44 -33.34
C GLU A 32 -4.92 -4.77 -32.17
N ALA A 33 -4.60 -5.54 -31.14
CA ALA A 33 -3.97 -5.01 -29.94
C ALA A 33 -2.52 -4.60 -30.24
N ILE A 34 -2.15 -3.35 -29.93
CA ILE A 34 -0.77 -2.86 -30.06
C ILE A 34 0.15 -3.58 -29.07
N ILE A 35 -0.39 -3.92 -27.88
CA ILE A 35 0.32 -4.63 -26.83
C ILE A 35 -0.52 -5.86 -26.46
N PRO A 36 0.10 -7.04 -26.32
CA PRO A 36 -0.57 -8.23 -25.81
C PRO A 36 -1.25 -7.97 -24.46
N GLN A 37 -2.45 -8.52 -24.27
CA GLN A 37 -3.28 -8.28 -23.09
C GLN A 37 -2.58 -8.70 -21.79
N ASP A 38 -1.88 -9.84 -21.80
CA ASP A 38 -1.09 -10.35 -20.68
C ASP A 38 0.03 -9.37 -20.26
N ARG A 39 0.70 -8.77 -21.24
CA ARG A 39 1.74 -7.77 -20.99
C ARG A 39 1.14 -6.49 -20.43
N TRP A 40 0.01 -6.04 -20.98
CA TRP A 40 -0.72 -4.88 -20.48
C TRP A 40 -1.14 -5.08 -19.02
N GLU A 41 -1.77 -6.20 -18.70
CA GLU A 41 -2.20 -6.54 -17.33
C GLU A 41 -1.03 -6.60 -16.35
N ASN A 42 0.10 -7.19 -16.77
CA ASN A 42 1.31 -7.22 -15.97
C ASN A 42 1.83 -5.81 -15.66
N VAL A 43 1.86 -4.91 -16.65
CA VAL A 43 2.27 -3.52 -16.45
C VAL A 43 1.30 -2.79 -15.53
N GLN A 44 -0.02 -2.94 -15.73
CA GLN A 44 -1.03 -2.34 -14.86
C GLN A 44 -0.89 -2.81 -13.41
N ARG A 45 -0.61 -4.10 -13.19
CA ARG A 45 -0.33 -4.66 -11.85
C ARG A 45 0.92 -4.05 -11.22
N ILE A 46 2.01 -3.90 -11.98
CA ILE A 46 3.24 -3.24 -11.51
C ILE A 46 2.94 -1.78 -11.16
N LEU A 47 2.22 -1.06 -12.01
CA LEU A 47 1.86 0.35 -11.76
C LEU A 47 1.02 0.49 -10.49
N TYR A 48 -0.03 -0.32 -10.34
CA TYR A 48 -0.90 -0.31 -9.15
C TYR A 48 -0.11 -0.62 -7.87
N SER A 49 0.81 -1.59 -7.92
CA SER A 49 1.69 -1.90 -6.79
C SER A 49 2.62 -0.74 -6.39
N ARG A 50 2.91 0.17 -7.34
CA ARG A 50 3.77 1.34 -7.15
C ARG A 50 3.00 2.62 -6.82
N SER A 51 1.66 2.64 -6.97
CA SER A 51 0.84 3.86 -6.89
C SER A 51 0.79 4.57 -5.52
N GLY A 52 1.49 4.05 -4.50
CA GLY A 52 1.69 4.73 -3.21
C GLY A 52 3.10 5.27 -2.98
N CYS A 53 4.05 5.10 -3.90
CA CYS A 53 5.40 5.62 -3.78
C CYS A 53 5.39 7.13 -4.06
N PHE A 54 4.99 7.91 -3.05
CA PHE A 54 5.16 9.37 -3.03
C PHE A 54 6.55 9.74 -3.54
N MET A 55 6.62 10.72 -4.44
CA MET A 55 7.84 11.18 -5.10
C MET A 55 9.02 11.32 -4.12
N CYS A 56 10.19 10.97 -4.62
CA CYS A 56 11.48 11.04 -3.96
C CYS A 56 11.72 12.36 -3.22
N ASP A 57 11.90 12.29 -1.90
CA ASP A 57 12.77 13.27 -1.25
C ASP A 57 14.19 12.95 -1.71
N LYS A 58 14.88 13.96 -2.24
CA LYS A 58 16.30 13.93 -2.57
C LYS A 58 17.10 13.82 -1.26
N THR A 59 17.08 12.65 -0.63
CA THR A 59 17.92 12.35 0.53
C THR A 59 19.09 11.50 0.09
N ASP A 60 20.28 11.75 0.65
CA ASP A 60 21.48 10.92 0.44
C ASP A 60 21.31 9.46 0.91
N TYR A 61 20.19 9.17 1.57
CA TYR A 61 19.79 7.84 1.99
C TYR A 61 18.75 7.25 1.03
N ASP A 62 19.10 6.12 0.42
CA ASP A 62 18.14 5.30 -0.33
C ASP A 62 17.28 4.47 0.63
N ASN A 63 16.01 4.86 0.74
CA ASN A 63 15.07 4.22 1.65
C ASN A 63 14.46 2.96 1.04
N ILE A 64 15.11 1.82 1.27
CA ILE A 64 14.63 0.49 0.83
C ILE A 64 13.32 0.05 1.51
N PHE A 65 12.96 0.64 2.65
CA PHE A 65 11.73 0.28 3.40
C PHE A 65 10.58 1.28 3.18
N LYS A 66 10.65 2.08 2.11
CA LYS A 66 9.67 3.10 1.78
C LYS A 66 8.26 2.51 1.66
N GLY A 67 7.32 3.06 2.40
CA GLY A 67 5.92 2.63 2.39
C GLY A 67 5.63 1.33 3.15
N ILE A 68 6.67 0.65 3.65
CA ILE A 68 6.55 -0.63 4.37
C ILE A 68 6.49 -0.39 5.88
N VAL A 69 7.39 0.45 6.40
CA VAL A 69 7.47 0.71 7.86
C VAL A 69 6.26 1.50 8.32
N ARG A 70 5.54 0.97 9.32
CA ARG A 70 4.37 1.60 9.94
C ARG A 70 4.57 1.72 11.45
N CYS A 71 4.01 2.79 12.02
CA CYS A 71 3.94 2.97 13.46
C CYS A 71 3.03 1.90 14.07
N ALA A 72 3.45 1.28 15.18
CA ALA A 72 2.67 0.25 15.87
C ALA A 72 1.38 0.82 16.48
N ASP A 73 1.44 2.04 17.03
CA ASP A 73 0.33 2.62 17.77
C ASP A 73 -0.70 3.30 16.86
N CYS A 74 -0.24 4.10 15.89
CA CYS A 74 -1.14 4.85 15.02
C CYS A 74 -1.34 4.23 13.62
N GLY A 75 -0.64 3.14 13.28
CA GLY A 75 -0.78 2.41 12.01
C GLY A 75 -0.34 3.16 10.74
N ARG A 76 0.09 4.42 10.84
CA ARG A 76 0.51 5.26 9.71
C ARG A 76 1.97 4.99 9.33
N THR A 77 2.29 5.17 8.06
CA THR A 77 3.65 5.02 7.51
C THR A 77 4.63 5.93 8.23
N MET A 78 5.81 5.41 8.57
CA MET A 78 6.89 6.18 9.17
C MET A 78 7.70 6.92 8.09
N LEU A 79 8.17 8.13 8.41
CA LEU A 79 8.98 8.95 7.53
C LEU A 79 10.45 8.82 7.88
N VAL A 80 11.32 8.90 6.88
CA VAL A 80 12.76 8.92 7.09
C VAL A 80 13.21 10.33 7.49
N LYS A 81 14.18 10.38 8.40
CA LYS A 81 14.88 11.57 8.85
C LYS A 81 16.38 11.26 8.90
N VAL A 82 17.19 12.04 8.21
CA VAL A 82 18.65 11.98 8.30
C VAL A 82 19.13 13.09 9.24
N GLU A 83 19.90 12.74 10.26
CA GLU A 83 20.46 13.67 11.24
C GLU A 83 21.96 13.88 11.02
N HIS A 84 22.31 14.98 10.35
CA HIS A 84 23.71 15.34 10.10
C HIS A 84 24.44 15.96 11.32
N ARG A 85 23.73 16.20 12.43
CA ARG A 85 24.30 16.90 13.60
C ARG A 85 25.29 16.05 14.40
N ARG A 86 25.24 14.73 14.27
CA ARG A 86 26.16 13.82 14.97
C ARG A 86 27.11 13.22 13.94
N LYS A 87 28.43 13.39 14.12
CA LYS A 87 29.42 12.66 13.33
C LYS A 87 29.28 11.18 13.63
N ARG A 88 28.63 10.44 12.73
CA ARG A 88 28.62 8.98 12.69
C ARG A 88 29.27 8.50 11.40
N ASN A 89 29.68 7.23 11.40
CA ASN A 89 30.51 6.63 10.35
C ASN A 89 29.79 6.47 9.01
N SER A 90 28.46 6.31 9.01
CA SER A 90 27.68 6.08 7.79
C SER A 90 26.37 6.87 7.76
N VAL A 91 25.81 7.10 6.57
CA VAL A 91 24.49 7.70 6.38
C VAL A 91 23.39 6.83 7.03
N LEU A 92 23.53 5.50 6.97
CA LEU A 92 22.65 4.55 7.66
C LEU A 92 22.56 4.83 9.16
N ASP A 93 23.71 5.09 9.79
CA ASP A 93 23.77 5.36 11.22
C ASP A 93 23.16 6.73 11.57
N GLN A 94 23.14 7.67 10.61
CA GLN A 94 22.53 8.99 10.80
C GLN A 94 21.02 8.97 10.50
N THR A 95 20.48 7.85 10.06
CA THR A 95 19.11 7.78 9.55
C THR A 95 18.17 7.13 10.56
N PHE A 96 16.99 7.73 10.70
CA PHE A 96 15.92 7.27 11.59
C PHE A 96 14.58 7.24 10.86
N TYR A 97 13.73 6.28 11.22
CA TYR A 97 12.31 6.27 10.89
C TYR A 97 11.54 6.89 12.04
N CYS A 98 10.77 7.93 11.75
CA CYS A 98 9.97 8.69 12.71
C CYS A 98 8.49 8.54 12.39
N CYS A 99 7.64 8.45 13.43
CA CYS A 99 6.19 8.46 13.24
C CYS A 99 5.72 9.73 12.51
N SER A 100 5.04 9.56 11.37
CA SER A 100 4.51 10.68 10.56
C SER A 100 3.43 11.48 11.28
N THR A 101 2.57 10.79 12.03
CA THR A 101 1.47 11.39 12.80
C THR A 101 2.02 12.30 13.89
N TYR A 102 2.97 11.83 14.69
CA TYR A 102 3.62 12.64 15.72
C TYR A 102 4.33 13.84 15.10
N ARG A 103 5.09 13.64 14.02
CA ARG A 103 5.81 14.73 13.36
C ARG A 103 4.89 15.83 12.84
N LYS A 104 3.67 15.48 12.39
CA LYS A 104 2.71 16.43 11.82
C LYS A 104 1.77 17.06 12.85
N TYR A 105 1.33 16.28 13.85
CA TYR A 105 0.25 16.66 14.77
C TYR A 105 0.68 16.68 16.25
N GLY A 106 1.92 16.31 16.55
CA GLY A 106 2.50 16.30 17.90
C GLY A 106 1.97 15.18 18.81
N ALA A 107 2.29 15.30 20.10
CA ALA A 107 1.99 14.33 21.15
C ALA A 107 0.48 14.05 21.35
N LYS A 108 -0.40 14.96 20.90
CA LYS A 108 -1.85 14.75 20.98
C LYS A 108 -2.36 13.64 20.06
N ALA A 109 -1.57 13.26 19.04
CA ALA A 109 -2.02 12.33 18.00
C ALA A 109 -1.27 10.99 17.99
N CYS A 110 -0.04 10.95 18.50
CA CYS A 110 0.80 9.75 18.65
C CYS A 110 2.03 10.13 19.51
N ASP A 111 2.79 9.16 20.02
CA ASP A 111 4.05 9.43 20.73
C ASP A 111 5.24 9.61 19.76
N SER A 112 6.37 10.07 20.31
CA SER A 112 7.59 10.36 19.57
C SER A 112 8.38 9.09 19.18
N HIS A 113 7.75 8.15 18.49
CA HIS A 113 8.39 6.91 18.07
C HIS A 113 9.47 7.18 17.02
N ASN A 114 10.68 6.74 17.34
CA ASN A 114 11.86 6.79 16.48
C ASN A 114 12.54 5.43 16.46
N LEU A 115 12.96 5.00 15.28
CA LEU A 115 13.67 3.74 15.06
C LEU A 115 14.93 4.02 14.23
N GLU A 116 16.10 3.58 14.69
CA GLU A 116 17.35 3.69 13.94
C GLU A 116 17.30 2.79 12.69
N ALA A 117 17.68 3.34 11.54
CA ALA A 117 17.62 2.61 10.27
C ALA A 117 18.52 1.37 10.26
N ARG A 118 19.69 1.43 10.91
CA ARG A 118 20.58 0.28 11.08
C ARG A 118 19.93 -0.87 11.85
N VAL A 119 19.27 -0.58 12.96
CA VAL A 119 18.58 -1.60 13.77
C VAL A 119 17.49 -2.29 12.97
N LEU A 120 16.69 -1.51 12.23
CA LEU A 120 15.68 -2.08 11.34
C LEU A 120 16.31 -2.95 10.25
N HIS A 121 17.37 -2.46 9.62
CA HIS A 121 18.07 -3.18 8.56
C HIS A 121 18.64 -4.52 9.05
N GLU A 122 19.34 -4.53 10.18
CA GLU A 122 19.92 -5.73 10.77
C GLU A 122 18.85 -6.74 11.19
N ALA A 123 17.74 -6.28 11.79
CA ALA A 123 16.64 -7.15 12.17
C ALA A 123 16.00 -7.83 10.94
N VAL A 124 15.71 -7.06 9.89
CA VAL A 124 15.13 -7.62 8.65
C VAL A 124 16.12 -8.55 7.96
N PHE A 125 17.40 -8.18 7.92
CA PHE A 125 18.43 -9.01 7.30
C PHE A 125 18.60 -10.35 8.04
N ALA A 126 18.64 -10.33 9.37
CA ALA A 126 18.71 -11.54 10.19
C ALA A 126 17.48 -12.44 9.97
N ASP A 127 16.29 -11.85 9.87
CA ASP A 127 15.06 -12.58 9.60
C ASP A 127 15.07 -13.25 8.20
N ILE A 128 15.49 -12.51 7.16
CA ILE A 128 15.65 -13.06 5.81
C ILE A 128 16.65 -14.21 5.81
N GLN A 129 17.79 -14.06 6.49
CA GLN A 129 18.79 -15.13 6.60
C GLN A 129 18.25 -16.36 7.34
N ALA A 130 17.47 -16.16 8.40
CA ALA A 130 16.85 -17.27 9.14
C ALA A 130 15.86 -18.04 8.25
N HIS A 131 15.02 -17.34 7.49
CA HIS A 131 14.10 -17.95 6.53
C HIS A 131 14.82 -18.65 5.39
N ALA A 132 15.90 -18.06 4.85
CA ALA A 132 16.72 -18.68 3.82
C ALA A 132 17.37 -19.99 4.32
N LYS A 133 17.94 -19.99 5.53
CA LYS A 133 18.50 -21.20 6.16
C LYS A 133 17.45 -22.27 6.38
N ALA A 134 16.26 -21.90 6.85
CA ALA A 134 15.15 -22.82 7.02
C ALA A 134 14.70 -23.43 5.67
N ALA A 135 14.66 -22.63 4.60
CA ALA A 135 14.29 -23.07 3.26
C ALA A 135 15.29 -24.08 2.68
N VAL A 136 16.60 -23.86 2.91
CA VAL A 136 17.65 -24.80 2.47
C VAL A 136 17.64 -26.08 3.30
N SER A 137 17.43 -25.98 4.61
CA SER A 137 17.46 -27.15 5.50
C SER A 137 16.25 -28.07 5.31
N ASN A 138 15.03 -27.51 5.27
CA ASN A 138 13.82 -28.29 5.07
C ASN A 138 12.71 -27.43 4.46
N ARG A 139 12.68 -27.41 3.13
CA ARG A 139 11.70 -26.65 2.35
C ARG A 139 10.26 -27.05 2.67
N GLU A 140 9.96 -28.34 2.83
CA GLU A 140 8.60 -28.83 3.07
C GLU A 140 8.06 -28.37 4.42
N ALA A 141 8.88 -28.47 5.47
CA ALA A 141 8.53 -27.98 6.79
C ALA A 141 8.26 -26.47 6.78
N LEU A 142 9.08 -25.69 6.07
CA LEU A 142 8.88 -24.25 5.91
C LEU A 142 7.56 -23.94 5.18
N VAL A 143 7.29 -24.60 4.05
CA VAL A 143 6.05 -24.40 3.28
C VAL A 143 4.83 -24.73 4.14
N LYS A 144 4.87 -25.85 4.88
CA LYS A 144 3.78 -26.24 5.79
C LYS A 144 3.57 -25.22 6.90
N LYS A 145 4.66 -24.68 7.48
CA LYS A 145 4.60 -23.63 8.50
C LYS A 145 3.95 -22.35 7.94
N ILE A 146 4.37 -21.92 6.75
CA ILE A 146 3.81 -20.73 6.08
C ILE A 146 2.32 -20.96 5.78
N ALA A 147 1.94 -22.10 5.20
CA ALA A 147 0.56 -22.44 4.91
C ALA A 147 -0.32 -22.42 6.18
N ASN A 148 0.16 -22.98 7.28
CA ASN A 148 -0.55 -22.96 8.56
C ASN A 148 -0.72 -21.53 9.09
N GLN A 149 0.32 -20.70 9.03
CA GLN A 149 0.25 -19.30 9.43
C GLN A 149 -0.75 -18.51 8.57
N MET A 150 -0.76 -18.73 7.25
CA MET A 150 -1.74 -18.13 6.34
C MET A 150 -3.16 -18.55 6.70
N HIS A 151 -3.39 -19.84 6.96
CA HIS A 151 -4.71 -20.34 7.33
C HIS A 151 -5.20 -19.72 8.66
N LEU A 152 -4.32 -19.59 9.65
CA LEU A 152 -4.64 -18.94 10.93
C LEU A 152 -4.99 -17.45 10.74
N ARG A 153 -4.24 -16.72 9.91
CA ARG A 153 -4.54 -15.32 9.59
C ARG A 153 -5.89 -15.17 8.90
N VAL A 154 -6.15 -15.97 7.85
CA VAL A 154 -7.44 -15.95 7.13
C VAL A 154 -8.60 -16.26 8.07
N SER A 155 -8.43 -17.21 9.00
CA SER A 155 -9.45 -17.55 9.99
C SER A 155 -9.73 -16.37 10.94
N SER A 156 -8.67 -15.74 11.46
CA SER A 156 -8.77 -14.56 12.33
C SER A 156 -9.44 -13.38 11.62
N ASP A 157 -9.02 -13.07 10.40
CA ASP A 157 -9.58 -11.97 9.59
C ASP A 157 -11.06 -12.22 9.29
N ARG A 158 -11.42 -13.47 8.94
CA ARG A 158 -12.82 -13.86 8.73
C ARG A 158 -13.66 -13.68 10.01
N ALA A 159 -13.10 -14.01 11.17
CA ALA A 159 -13.78 -13.81 12.44
C ALA A 159 -13.97 -12.32 12.75
N GLN A 160 -12.96 -11.49 12.48
CA GLN A 160 -13.05 -10.04 12.64
C GLN A 160 -14.10 -9.43 11.70
N HIS A 161 -14.04 -9.75 10.40
CA HIS A 161 -15.03 -9.26 9.43
C HIS A 161 -16.46 -9.67 9.76
N LYS A 162 -16.68 -10.86 10.34
CA LYS A 162 -18.01 -11.25 10.84
C LYS A 162 -18.48 -10.36 11.99
N ARG A 163 -17.59 -9.99 12.92
CA ARG A 163 -17.91 -9.07 14.02
C ARG A 163 -18.24 -7.68 13.49
N ASP A 164 -17.40 -7.16 12.61
CA ASP A 164 -17.58 -5.83 12.01
C ASP A 164 -18.91 -5.78 11.22
N LEU A 165 -19.21 -6.83 10.44
CA LEU A 165 -20.47 -6.92 9.68
C LEU A 165 -21.70 -6.97 10.60
N LYS A 166 -21.62 -7.67 11.74
CA LYS A 166 -22.69 -7.66 12.75
C LYS A 166 -22.88 -6.27 13.35
N GLN A 167 -21.79 -5.58 13.66
CA GLN A 167 -21.81 -4.23 14.23
C GLN A 167 -22.39 -3.21 13.24
N CYS A 168 -21.96 -3.24 11.98
CA CYS A 168 -22.50 -2.38 10.94
C CYS A 168 -23.99 -2.64 10.69
N LYS A 169 -24.43 -3.90 10.68
CA LYS A 169 -25.86 -4.25 10.56
C LYS A 169 -26.69 -3.75 11.74
N ALA A 170 -26.20 -3.91 12.96
CA ALA A 170 -26.86 -3.36 14.15
C ALA A 170 -26.99 -1.83 14.06
N ARG A 171 -25.92 -1.16 13.61
CA ARG A 171 -25.93 0.29 13.42
C ARG A 171 -26.91 0.75 12.34
N ILE A 172 -27.04 -0.01 11.24
CA ILE A 172 -28.04 0.26 10.20
C ILE A 172 -29.45 0.11 10.77
N ALA A 173 -29.73 -0.97 11.51
CA ALA A 173 -31.04 -1.20 12.11
C ALA A 173 -31.42 -0.10 13.13
N GLU A 174 -30.46 0.38 13.95
CA GLU A 174 -30.68 1.54 14.84
C GLU A 174 -31.04 2.82 14.07
N ILE A 175 -30.41 3.05 12.92
CA ILE A 175 -30.69 4.23 12.08
C ILE A 175 -32.06 4.09 11.41
N GLU A 176 -32.41 2.89 10.94
CA GLU A 176 -33.72 2.58 10.36
C GLU A 176 -34.86 2.73 11.38
N ASP A 177 -34.62 2.47 12.67
CA ASP A 177 -35.60 2.66 13.74
C ASP A 177 -35.82 4.15 14.13
N LEU A 178 -34.91 5.04 13.72
CA LEU A 178 -35.00 6.48 13.97
C LEU A 178 -35.76 7.27 12.89
N TYR A 179 -36.12 6.63 11.77
CA TYR A 179 -36.80 7.24 10.61
C TYR A 179 -38.10 6.51 10.29
#